data_AF-A0A1V1H7F6-F1
#
_entry.id   AF-A0A1V1H7F6-F1
#
_cell.length_a   1.000
_cell.length_b   1.000
_cell.length_c   1.000
_cell.angle_alpha   90.00
_cell.angle_beta   90.00
_cell.angle_gamma   90.00
#
_symmetry.space_group_name_H-M   'P 1'
#
loop_
_entity.id
_entity.type
_entity.pdbx_description
1 polymer ?
#
loop_
_entity_poly.entity_id
_entity_poly.type
_entity_poly.pdbx_seq_one_letter_code
_entity_poly.pdbx_strand_id
1 'polypeptide(L)'
;FADDLVLLSSSVRGMGKSLKVLESFCQLTGLRVQPKKCYGFFINKGLVNACEPWKLDGAPIRLVSPGESVRYLGVGVDPGRGIVAEDPIPKLQEWIVRIKRAPLKPSQRVKVLNSFALPRLIYQADHCDAPLSTLSRLDNIARKAVKDWLHLAPSAANGLIYSRNRDGGLGILRMEKLVPRIQARRIYRLSRSSDQWTRHVTVRMNPPPEWRRRWEMAGGDPGEAPSLGEVPGQPEGVPPAWSLDWRREECLAWMALPVQGVGVDQFCGDKLSNSWLGNPARAGFRERHYIAGLALRSGTYPTREFLARGRNKEGAACRRCCARLESCSHILGQCPWVQGSRVRRHNKICELLAAEAERAGWTTEREFRLRTPEGALRIPDLVCQKGDHALILDVTIRYELAPDTLQAAAREKVLYYNPIASQVGELVGARHVRVMGFPVGARGKWPSCNNQVLSVLGVAAARRSRFARLVSRRALLYSLDVLRDFLRDPVW
;
A
#
# COMPACT_ATOMS: atom_id res chain seq x y z
N PHE A 1 21.98 -22.08 17.32
CA PHE A 1 20.95 -22.05 16.28
C PHE A 1 21.31 -23.16 15.29
N ALA A 2 20.51 -24.22 15.21
CA ALA A 2 20.95 -25.47 14.56
C ALA A 2 22.31 -25.93 15.12
N ASP A 3 23.36 -25.96 14.29
CA ASP A 3 24.74 -26.32 14.64
C ASP A 3 25.57 -25.17 15.23
N ASP A 4 25.15 -23.92 15.07
CA ASP A 4 25.84 -22.76 15.64
C ASP A 4 25.66 -22.71 17.18
N LEU A 5 26.75 -22.93 17.93
CA LEU A 5 26.77 -22.89 19.39
C LEU A 5 27.59 -21.70 19.90
N VAL A 6 27.06 -20.99 20.91
CA VAL A 6 27.79 -19.95 21.64
C VAL A 6 28.02 -20.42 23.07
N LEU A 7 29.28 -20.43 23.48
CA LEU A 7 29.69 -20.72 24.86
C LEU A 7 30.05 -19.41 25.55
N LEU A 8 29.60 -19.23 26.79
CA LEU A 8 29.91 -18.08 27.62
C LEU A 8 30.56 -18.56 28.93
N SER A 9 31.62 -17.89 29.35
CA SER A 9 32.26 -18.15 30.64
C SER A 9 32.85 -16.87 31.21
N SER A 10 32.82 -16.74 32.53
CA SER A 10 33.40 -15.61 33.25
C SER A 10 34.91 -15.72 33.46
N SER A 11 35.55 -16.83 33.07
CA SER A 11 36.99 -17.04 33.23
C SER A 11 37.58 -17.93 32.12
N VAL A 12 38.87 -17.75 31.86
CA VAL A 12 39.64 -18.59 30.90
C VAL A 12 39.57 -20.07 31.28
N ARG A 13 39.73 -20.38 32.58
CA ARG A 13 39.65 -21.75 33.10
C ARG A 13 38.24 -22.34 32.96
N GLY A 14 37.21 -21.52 33.18
CA GLY A 14 35.81 -21.92 33.01
C GLY A 14 35.50 -22.27 31.55
N MET A 15 35.94 -21.45 30.60
CA MET A 15 35.79 -21.74 29.17
C MET A 15 36.46 -23.06 28.79
N GLY A 16 37.68 -23.30 29.29
CA GLY A 16 38.37 -24.58 29.08
C GLY A 16 37.59 -25.80 29.60
N LYS A 17 36.87 -25.67 30.72
CA LYS A 17 35.96 -26.73 31.20
C LYS A 17 34.76 -26.92 30.27
N SER A 18 34.13 -25.84 29.83
CA SER A 18 32.99 -25.91 28.91
C SER A 18 33.36 -26.54 27.57
N LEU A 19 34.54 -26.24 27.03
CA LEU A 19 35.04 -26.85 25.80
C LEU A 19 35.27 -28.36 25.96
N LYS A 20 35.80 -28.83 27.11
CA LYS A 20 35.94 -30.26 27.39
C LYS A 20 34.59 -30.99 27.47
N VAL A 21 33.57 -30.34 28.02
CA VAL A 21 32.20 -30.88 28.03
C VAL A 21 31.68 -31.01 26.60
N LEU A 22 31.92 -30.00 25.76
CA LEU A 22 31.55 -30.03 24.35
C LEU A 22 32.28 -31.17 23.60
N GLU A 23 33.59 -31.34 23.81
CA GLU A 23 34.37 -32.45 23.23
C GLU A 23 33.79 -33.81 23.64
N SER A 24 33.51 -33.99 24.93
CA SER A 24 32.93 -35.24 25.45
C SER A 24 31.56 -35.52 24.84
N PHE A 25 30.71 -34.49 24.73
CA PHE A 25 29.42 -34.61 24.07
C PHE A 25 29.54 -35.00 22.60
N CYS A 26 30.45 -34.36 21.86
CA CYS A 26 30.71 -34.69 20.45
C CYS A 26 31.19 -36.14 20.28
N GLN A 27 32.10 -36.61 21.15
CA GLN A 27 32.57 -38.00 21.15
C GLN A 27 31.44 -39.00 21.40
N LEU A 28 30.56 -38.72 22.38
CA LEU A 28 29.44 -39.61 22.72
C LEU A 28 28.35 -39.65 21.64
N THR A 29 28.19 -38.58 20.88
CA THR A 29 27.14 -38.45 19.85
C THR A 29 27.63 -38.74 18.43
N GLY A 30 28.94 -38.96 18.24
CA GLY A 30 29.57 -39.13 16.93
C GLY A 30 29.67 -37.83 16.12
N LEU A 31 29.39 -36.68 16.71
CA LEU A 31 29.56 -35.36 16.09
C LEU A 31 31.03 -34.94 16.10
N ARG A 32 31.42 -34.08 15.15
CA ARG A 32 32.76 -33.48 15.12
C ARG A 32 32.66 -31.97 14.97
N VAL A 33 33.40 -31.23 15.78
CA VAL A 33 33.50 -29.78 15.64
C VAL A 33 34.54 -29.45 14.56
N GLN A 34 34.38 -28.30 13.89
CA GLN A 34 35.33 -27.82 12.90
C GLN A 34 36.08 -26.59 13.46
N PRO A 35 37.26 -26.77 14.10
CA PRO A 35 37.97 -25.69 14.78
C PRO A 35 38.24 -24.44 13.92
N LYS A 36 38.43 -24.63 12.61
CA LYS A 36 38.62 -23.52 11.64
C LYS A 36 37.44 -22.55 11.54
N LYS A 37 36.23 -23.00 11.89
CA LYS A 37 35.00 -22.19 11.94
C LYS A 37 34.70 -21.68 13.35
N CYS A 38 35.47 -22.10 14.35
CA CYS A 38 35.30 -21.65 15.73
C CYS A 38 36.09 -20.36 15.94
N TYR A 39 35.42 -19.40 16.58
CA TYR A 39 36.02 -18.13 16.95
C TYR A 39 35.67 -17.83 18.40
N GLY A 40 36.56 -17.12 19.08
CA GLY A 40 36.32 -16.67 20.45
C GLY A 40 37.02 -15.35 20.73
N PHE A 41 36.69 -14.74 21.85
CA PHE A 41 37.47 -13.63 22.40
C PHE A 41 37.32 -13.65 23.92
N PHE A 42 38.32 -13.11 24.62
CA PHE A 42 38.29 -12.95 26.07
C PHE A 42 38.45 -11.49 26.43
N ILE A 43 37.63 -10.98 27.35
CA ILE A 43 37.72 -9.60 27.83
C ILE A 43 37.97 -9.64 29.33
N ASN A 44 39.08 -9.04 29.76
CA ASN A 44 39.41 -8.90 31.17
C ASN A 44 39.88 -7.48 31.46
N LYS A 45 39.10 -6.75 32.29
CA LYS A 45 39.41 -5.35 32.66
C LYS A 45 39.74 -4.44 31.46
N GLY A 46 39.02 -4.63 30.34
CA GLY A 46 39.22 -3.86 29.11
C GLY A 46 40.33 -4.39 28.18
N LEU A 47 41.13 -5.36 28.60
CA LEU A 47 42.11 -6.04 27.74
C LEU A 47 41.44 -7.19 26.99
N VAL A 48 41.61 -7.20 25.67
CA VAL A 48 41.10 -8.25 24.78
C VAL A 48 42.19 -9.28 24.53
N ASN A 49 41.85 -10.56 24.69
CA ASN A 49 42.71 -11.73 24.43
C ASN A 49 44.03 -11.74 25.22
N ALA A 50 44.03 -11.24 26.45
CA ALA A 50 45.15 -11.39 27.39
C ALA A 50 45.21 -12.83 27.97
N CYS A 51 45.20 -13.84 27.10
CA CYS A 51 45.26 -15.26 27.42
C CYS A 51 45.73 -16.09 26.22
N GLU A 52 46.27 -17.28 26.49
CA GLU A 52 46.56 -18.26 25.44
C GLU A 52 45.28 -18.69 24.70
N PRO A 53 45.35 -18.97 23.39
CA PRO A 53 44.22 -19.53 22.65
C PRO A 53 43.73 -20.84 23.26
N TRP A 54 42.42 -20.94 23.48
CA TRP A 54 41.81 -22.21 23.86
C TRP A 54 41.99 -23.25 22.75
N LYS A 55 42.03 -24.53 23.13
CA LYS A 55 42.13 -25.64 22.20
C LYS A 55 40.82 -26.43 22.18
N LEU A 56 40.47 -26.94 21.01
CA LEU A 56 39.36 -27.87 20.80
C LEU A 56 39.86 -29.02 19.92
N ASP A 57 39.75 -30.25 20.41
CA ASP A 57 40.35 -31.46 19.81
C ASP A 57 41.86 -31.27 19.51
N GLY A 58 42.57 -30.57 20.41
CA GLY A 58 44.00 -30.26 20.28
C GLY A 58 44.35 -29.11 19.33
N ALA A 59 43.40 -28.63 18.52
CA ALA A 59 43.60 -27.50 17.60
C ALA A 59 43.27 -26.15 18.28
N PRO A 60 44.07 -25.09 18.09
CA PRO A 60 43.79 -23.78 18.66
C PRO A 60 42.56 -23.13 18.01
N ILE A 61 41.67 -22.57 18.83
CA ILE A 61 40.54 -21.74 18.40
C ILE A 61 41.07 -20.34 18.06
N ARG A 62 40.63 -19.78 16.93
CA ARG A 62 41.01 -18.42 16.54
C ARG A 62 40.41 -17.39 17.50
N LEU A 63 41.28 -16.61 18.15
CA LEU A 63 40.85 -15.46 18.94
C LEU A 63 40.70 -14.22 18.04
N VAL A 64 39.55 -13.56 18.12
CA VAL A 64 39.21 -12.37 17.32
C VAL A 64 39.90 -11.16 17.94
N SER A 65 40.73 -10.46 17.17
CA SER A 65 41.48 -9.29 17.64
C SER A 65 40.62 -8.02 17.68
N PRO A 66 40.99 -7.00 18.47
CA PRO A 66 40.35 -5.68 18.41
C PRO A 66 40.35 -5.10 16.99
N GLY A 67 39.21 -4.61 16.53
CA GLY A 67 39.04 -4.06 15.18
C GLY A 67 38.76 -5.13 14.11
N GLU A 68 38.86 -6.40 14.45
CA GLU A 68 38.37 -7.50 13.64
C GLU A 68 36.94 -7.90 14.06
N SER A 69 36.08 -8.18 13.09
CA SER A 69 34.74 -8.71 13.36
C SER A 69 34.54 -10.07 12.71
N VAL A 70 33.83 -10.96 13.40
CA VAL A 70 33.40 -12.26 12.88
C VAL A 70 31.90 -12.26 12.66
N ARG A 71 31.44 -12.97 11.63
CA ARG A 71 30.01 -13.04 11.30
C ARG A 71 29.34 -14.15 12.10
N TYR A 72 28.35 -13.79 12.90
CA TYR A 72 27.47 -14.72 13.62
C TYR A 72 26.02 -14.41 13.29
N LEU A 73 25.27 -15.41 12.80
CA LEU A 73 23.88 -15.27 12.36
C LEU A 73 23.62 -14.06 11.45
N GLY A 74 24.55 -13.75 10.54
CA GLY A 74 24.43 -12.64 9.58
C GLY A 74 24.75 -11.24 10.14
N VAL A 75 25.27 -11.15 11.36
CA VAL A 75 25.67 -9.91 12.03
C VAL A 75 27.16 -9.98 12.38
N GLY A 76 27.88 -8.85 12.27
CA GLY A 76 29.28 -8.78 12.69
C GLY A 76 29.39 -8.66 14.21
N VAL A 77 30.33 -9.38 14.81
CA VAL A 77 30.64 -9.31 16.25
C VAL A 77 32.12 -8.97 16.39
N ASP A 78 32.40 -7.85 17.04
CA ASP A 78 33.73 -7.35 17.38
C ASP A 78 33.89 -7.35 18.91
N PRO A 79 35.03 -7.80 19.46
CA PRO A 79 35.24 -7.88 20.90
C PRO A 79 35.18 -6.53 21.63
N GLY A 80 35.54 -5.43 20.98
CA GLY A 80 35.56 -4.09 21.57
C GLY A 80 34.28 -3.29 21.31
N ARG A 81 33.71 -3.41 20.11
CA ARG A 81 32.51 -2.66 19.69
C ARG A 81 31.20 -3.43 19.87
N GLY A 82 31.26 -4.73 20.13
CA GLY A 82 30.10 -5.61 20.21
C GLY A 82 29.50 -5.87 18.83
N ILE A 83 28.20 -5.62 18.67
CA ILE A 83 27.51 -5.84 17.40
C ILE A 83 27.92 -4.76 16.39
N VAL A 84 28.55 -5.17 15.28
CA VAL A 84 28.95 -4.31 14.18
C VAL A 84 27.88 -4.37 13.08
N ALA A 85 27.17 -3.26 12.92
CA ALA A 85 26.24 -3.07 11.82
C ALA A 85 26.99 -2.71 10.53
N GLU A 86 26.85 -3.52 9.48
CA GLU A 86 27.22 -3.08 8.13
C GLU A 86 26.24 -1.97 7.69
N ASP A 87 26.74 -0.90 7.04
CA ASP A 87 25.86 0.15 6.50
C ASP A 87 24.95 -0.45 5.40
N PRO A 88 23.61 -0.46 5.58
CA PRO A 88 22.70 -1.04 4.60
C PRO A 88 22.52 -0.15 3.34
N ILE A 89 22.98 1.10 3.36
CA ILE A 89 22.72 2.07 2.28
C ILE A 89 23.40 1.67 0.95
N PRO A 90 24.72 1.37 0.89
CA PRO A 90 25.37 0.98 -0.36
C PRO A 90 24.72 -0.24 -1.01
N LYS A 91 24.33 -1.21 -0.17
CA LYS A 91 23.67 -2.46 -0.58
C LYS A 91 22.30 -2.20 -1.20
N LEU A 92 21.49 -1.32 -0.60
CA LEU A 92 20.20 -0.92 -1.18
C LEU A 92 20.38 -0.20 -2.52
N GLN A 93 21.36 0.71 -2.61
CA GLN A 93 21.66 1.43 -3.84
C GLN A 93 22.07 0.47 -4.95
N GLU A 94 22.95 -0.47 -4.65
CA GLU A 94 23.36 -1.52 -5.58
C GLU A 94 22.15 -2.34 -6.07
N TRP A 95 21.29 -2.78 -5.16
CA TRP A 95 20.08 -3.53 -5.53
C TRP A 95 19.13 -2.72 -6.40
N ILE A 96 18.93 -1.42 -6.11
CA ILE A 96 18.11 -0.53 -6.94
C ILE A 96 18.69 -0.41 -8.35
N VAL A 97 20.01 -0.27 -8.48
CA VAL A 97 20.69 -0.25 -9.79
C VAL A 97 20.47 -1.55 -10.54
N ARG A 98 20.65 -2.70 -9.89
CA ARG A 98 20.41 -4.04 -10.47
C ARG A 98 18.94 -4.21 -10.91
N ILE A 99 17.98 -3.82 -10.07
CA ILE A 99 16.54 -3.87 -10.38
C ILE A 99 16.21 -2.97 -11.58
N LYS A 100 16.79 -1.77 -11.64
CA LYS A 100 16.58 -0.83 -12.75
C LYS A 100 17.12 -1.38 -14.08
N ARG A 101 18.27 -2.05 -14.07
CA ARG A 101 18.89 -2.67 -15.26
C ARG A 101 18.16 -3.92 -15.76
N ALA A 102 17.48 -4.64 -14.88
CA ALA A 102 16.72 -5.82 -15.28
C ALA A 102 15.59 -5.47 -16.27
N PRO A 103 15.25 -6.37 -17.22
CA PRO A 103 14.19 -6.19 -18.21
C PRO A 103 12.78 -6.35 -17.59
N LEU A 104 12.51 -5.54 -16.56
CA LEU A 104 11.29 -5.54 -15.79
C LEU A 104 10.44 -4.31 -16.11
N LYS A 105 9.12 -4.51 -16.12
CA LYS A 105 8.15 -3.42 -16.18
C LYS A 105 8.23 -2.53 -14.93
N PRO A 106 7.88 -1.24 -15.01
CA PRO A 106 7.82 -0.33 -13.86
C PRO A 106 7.13 -0.92 -12.62
N SER A 107 5.92 -1.47 -12.77
CA SER A 107 5.18 -2.09 -11.66
C SER A 107 5.90 -3.30 -11.06
N GLN A 108 6.61 -4.08 -11.88
CA GLN A 108 7.38 -5.23 -11.45
C GLN A 108 8.63 -4.81 -10.66
N ARG A 109 9.33 -3.74 -11.07
CA ARG A 109 10.47 -3.19 -10.31
C ARG A 109 10.06 -2.81 -8.89
N VAL A 110 8.94 -2.11 -8.75
CA VAL A 110 8.37 -1.73 -7.45
C VAL A 110 8.02 -2.96 -6.61
N LYS A 111 7.42 -3.99 -7.24
CA LYS A 111 7.13 -5.26 -6.55
C LYS A 111 8.41 -5.95 -6.07
N VAL A 112 9.46 -6.02 -6.89
CA VAL A 112 10.74 -6.64 -6.50
C VAL A 112 11.38 -5.90 -5.32
N LEU A 113 11.40 -4.56 -5.39
CA LEU A 113 11.91 -3.73 -4.30
C LEU A 113 11.14 -3.97 -3.00
N ASN A 114 9.80 -3.89 -3.04
CA ASN A 114 8.96 -3.94 -1.85
C ASN A 114 8.85 -5.34 -1.23
N SER A 115 8.80 -6.39 -2.07
CA SER A 115 8.58 -7.76 -1.60
C SER A 115 9.87 -8.54 -1.31
N PHE A 116 11.03 -8.10 -1.84
CA PHE A 116 12.28 -8.85 -1.68
C PHE A 116 13.44 -7.98 -1.21
N ALA A 117 13.74 -6.85 -1.87
CA ALA A 117 14.93 -6.07 -1.52
C ALA A 117 14.81 -5.39 -0.14
N LEU A 118 13.73 -4.66 0.11
CA LEU A 118 13.49 -4.00 1.40
C LEU A 118 13.40 -5.01 2.55
N PRO A 119 12.60 -6.11 2.47
CA PRO A 119 12.54 -7.09 3.55
C PRO A 119 13.88 -7.68 3.98
N ARG A 120 14.84 -7.83 3.06
CA ARG A 120 16.18 -8.36 3.38
C ARG A 120 16.99 -7.45 4.31
N LEU A 121 16.67 -6.16 4.39
CA LEU A 121 17.32 -5.23 5.31
C LEU A 121 16.71 -5.26 6.70
N ILE A 122 15.48 -5.75 6.86
CA ILE A 122 14.75 -5.72 8.13
C ILE A 122 15.51 -6.48 9.21
N TYR A 123 16.02 -7.67 8.89
CA TYR A 123 16.75 -8.50 9.85
C TYR A 123 17.97 -7.76 10.44
N GLN A 124 18.84 -7.22 9.58
CA GLN A 124 20.01 -6.48 10.03
C GLN A 124 19.62 -5.19 10.76
N ALA A 125 18.61 -4.46 10.27
CA ALA A 125 18.14 -3.23 10.92
C ALA A 125 17.54 -3.49 12.32
N ASP A 126 16.81 -4.58 12.48
CA ASP A 126 16.20 -5.00 13.74
C ASP A 126 17.25 -5.50 14.75
N HIS A 127 18.19 -6.34 14.33
CA HIS A 127 19.17 -6.96 15.22
C HIS A 127 20.40 -6.09 15.54
N CYS A 128 20.71 -5.10 14.70
CA CYS A 128 21.83 -4.19 14.93
C CYS A 128 21.42 -2.80 15.45
N ASP A 129 20.18 -2.65 15.95
CA ASP A 129 19.62 -1.40 16.47
C ASP A 129 19.90 -0.19 15.54
N ALA A 130 19.56 -0.34 14.25
CA ALA A 130 19.87 0.67 13.24
C ALA A 130 19.29 2.06 13.59
N PRO A 131 20.09 3.15 13.52
CA PRO A 131 19.62 4.49 13.85
C PRO A 131 18.48 4.96 12.96
N LEU A 132 17.54 5.73 13.51
CA LEU A 132 16.42 6.32 12.75
C LEU A 132 16.90 7.11 11.53
N SER A 133 17.99 7.88 11.66
CA SER A 133 18.57 8.64 10.55
C SER A 133 18.94 7.75 9.35
N THR A 134 19.50 6.57 9.61
CA THR A 134 19.81 5.57 8.59
C THR A 134 18.54 5.01 7.97
N LEU A 135 17.53 4.68 8.79
CA LEU A 135 16.25 4.15 8.31
C LEU A 135 15.51 5.17 7.43
N SER A 136 15.45 6.44 7.84
CA SER A 136 14.84 7.52 7.04
C SER A 136 15.59 7.74 5.73
N ARG A 137 16.92 7.57 5.73
CA ARG A 137 17.74 7.66 4.51
C ARG A 137 17.46 6.50 3.55
N LEU A 138 17.31 5.26 4.04
CA LEU A 138 16.86 4.12 3.24
C LEU A 138 15.48 4.38 2.61
N ASP A 139 14.55 4.91 3.40
CA ASP A 139 13.19 5.24 2.94
C ASP A 139 13.20 6.30 1.84
N ASN A 140 14.04 7.34 1.97
CA ASN A 140 14.19 8.37 0.95
C ASN A 140 14.77 7.81 -0.35
N ILE A 141 15.78 6.92 -0.26
CA ILE A 141 16.37 6.25 -1.43
C ILE A 141 15.33 5.38 -2.14
N ALA A 142 14.60 4.55 -1.39
CA ALA A 142 13.55 3.69 -1.92
C ALA A 142 12.40 4.50 -2.54
N ARG A 143 11.93 5.56 -1.87
CA ARG A 143 10.88 6.45 -2.37
C ARG A 143 11.30 7.15 -3.67
N LYS A 144 12.53 7.64 -3.75
CA LYS A 144 13.07 8.27 -4.97
C LYS A 144 13.11 7.28 -6.13
N ALA A 145 13.56 6.04 -5.89
CA ALA A 145 13.56 4.99 -6.89
C ALA A 145 12.15 4.61 -7.37
N VAL A 146 11.18 4.49 -6.46
CA VAL A 146 9.78 4.20 -6.82
C VAL A 146 9.19 5.33 -7.68
N LYS A 147 9.43 6.60 -7.31
CA LYS A 147 8.98 7.75 -8.09
C LYS A 147 9.61 7.78 -9.48
N ASP A 148 10.91 7.52 -9.59
CA ASP A 148 11.66 7.42 -10.86
C ASP A 148 11.09 6.33 -11.77
N TRP A 149 10.97 5.10 -11.25
CA TRP A 149 10.53 3.95 -12.05
C TRP A 149 9.10 4.06 -12.54
N LEU A 150 8.21 4.64 -11.73
CA LEU A 150 6.80 4.84 -12.07
C LEU A 150 6.55 6.18 -12.78
N HIS A 151 7.58 6.97 -13.07
CA HIS A 151 7.44 8.31 -13.65
C HIS A 151 6.43 9.20 -12.90
N LEU A 152 6.43 9.10 -11.56
CA LEU A 152 5.57 9.93 -10.73
C LEU A 152 6.17 11.33 -10.58
N ALA A 153 5.31 12.33 -10.38
CA ALA A 153 5.77 13.66 -10.08
C ALA A 153 6.69 13.67 -8.85
N PRO A 154 7.79 14.44 -8.85
CA PRO A 154 8.66 14.58 -7.66
C PRO A 154 7.87 15.00 -6.42
N SER A 155 6.86 15.85 -6.60
CA SER A 155 5.93 16.35 -5.57
C SER A 155 4.80 15.38 -5.19
N ALA A 156 4.75 14.17 -5.75
CA ALA A 156 3.71 13.19 -5.41
C ALA A 156 3.72 12.88 -3.91
N ALA A 157 2.53 12.89 -3.31
CA ALA A 157 2.32 12.73 -1.88
C ALA A 157 2.89 11.41 -1.34
N ASN A 158 3.41 11.44 -0.10
CA ASN A 158 3.92 10.23 0.56
C ASN A 158 2.82 9.19 0.78
N GLY A 159 1.57 9.59 1.03
CA GLY A 159 0.47 8.65 1.17
C GLY A 159 0.18 7.83 -0.09
N LEU A 160 0.42 8.35 -1.30
CA LEU A 160 0.35 7.52 -2.51
C LEU A 160 1.36 6.36 -2.44
N ILE A 161 2.55 6.60 -1.89
CA ILE A 161 3.62 5.61 -1.81
C ILE A 161 3.40 4.62 -0.66
N TYR A 162 3.05 5.13 0.53
CA TYR A 162 3.07 4.36 1.77
C TYR A 162 1.70 3.85 2.25
N SER A 163 0.60 4.49 1.89
CA SER A 163 -0.73 4.00 2.28
C SER A 163 -0.99 2.63 1.66
N ARG A 164 -1.88 1.84 2.27
CA ARG A 164 -2.18 0.49 1.80
C ARG A 164 -2.85 0.53 0.43
N ASN A 165 -2.77 -0.59 -0.30
CA ASN A 165 -3.53 -0.74 -1.54
C ASN A 165 -5.03 -0.59 -1.34
N ARG A 166 -5.59 -1.12 -0.24
CA ARG A 166 -7.02 -0.93 0.07
C ARG A 166 -7.40 0.54 0.32
N ASP A 167 -6.43 1.38 0.65
CA ASP A 167 -6.60 2.81 0.96
C ASP A 167 -6.15 3.71 -0.21
N GLY A 168 -5.90 3.13 -1.38
CA GLY A 168 -5.52 3.86 -2.60
C GLY A 168 -4.02 4.06 -2.83
N GLY A 169 -3.15 3.60 -1.92
CA GLY A 169 -1.69 3.72 -2.03
C GLY A 169 -0.97 2.49 -2.60
N LEU A 170 0.35 2.59 -2.78
CA LEU A 170 1.21 1.53 -3.31
C LEU A 170 1.63 0.49 -2.27
N GLY A 171 1.52 0.81 -0.97
CA GLY A 171 1.86 -0.11 0.12
C GLY A 171 3.36 -0.34 0.30
N ILE A 172 4.22 0.60 -0.08
CA ILE A 172 5.67 0.48 0.08
C ILE A 172 6.02 0.40 1.57
N LEU A 173 7.01 -0.43 1.93
CA LEU A 173 7.55 -0.50 3.29
C LEU A 173 8.24 0.83 3.65
N ARG A 174 8.07 1.26 4.90
CA ARG A 174 8.75 2.42 5.48
C ARG A 174 9.56 1.94 6.67
N MET A 175 10.87 1.81 6.49
CA MET A 175 11.82 1.27 7.47
C MET A 175 11.76 2.02 8.80
N GLU A 176 11.72 3.35 8.73
CA GLU A 176 11.64 4.25 9.88
C GLU A 176 10.40 3.98 10.76
N LYS A 177 9.30 3.53 10.16
CA LYS A 177 8.05 3.21 10.89
C LYS A 177 7.90 1.73 11.22
N LEU A 178 8.62 0.85 10.52
CA LEU A 178 8.50 -0.60 10.66
C LEU A 178 9.51 -1.18 11.64
N VAL A 179 10.78 -0.81 11.54
CA VAL A 179 11.87 -1.40 12.33
C VAL A 179 11.69 -1.16 13.83
N PRO A 180 11.40 0.07 14.31
CA PRO A 180 11.17 0.30 15.74
C PRO A 180 10.01 -0.55 16.29
N ARG A 181 8.96 -0.78 15.50
CA ARG A 181 7.84 -1.65 15.89
C ARG A 181 8.24 -3.11 16.03
N ILE A 182 9.08 -3.61 15.11
CA ILE A 182 9.60 -4.98 15.19
C ILE A 182 10.50 -5.13 16.42
N GLN A 183 11.41 -4.17 16.65
CA GLN A 183 12.29 -4.15 17.81
C GLN A 183 11.49 -4.12 19.12
N ALA A 184 10.52 -3.21 19.24
CA ALA A 184 9.67 -3.11 20.42
C ALA A 184 8.88 -4.41 20.66
N ARG A 185 8.30 -4.99 19.60
CA ARG A 185 7.58 -6.27 19.68
C ARG A 185 8.46 -7.40 20.18
N ARG A 186 9.69 -7.47 19.65
CA ARG A 186 10.67 -8.50 20.01
C ARG A 186 11.08 -8.37 21.47
N ILE A 187 11.46 -7.17 21.92
CA ILE A 187 11.85 -6.91 23.31
C ILE A 187 10.70 -7.24 24.27
N TYR A 188 9.49 -6.78 23.97
CA TYR A 188 8.32 -7.08 24.79
C TYR A 188 8.09 -8.59 24.93
N ARG A 189 8.18 -9.34 23.83
CA ARG A 189 8.04 -10.80 23.84
C ARG A 189 9.14 -11.51 24.61
N LEU A 190 10.40 -11.11 24.41
CA LEU A 190 11.54 -11.71 25.11
C LEU A 190 11.48 -11.44 26.63
N SER A 191 10.96 -10.28 27.04
CA SER A 191 10.71 -9.97 28.47
C SER A 191 9.68 -10.89 29.13
N ARG A 192 8.90 -11.63 28.32
CA ARG A 192 7.86 -12.59 28.72
C ARG A 192 8.16 -14.00 28.19
N SER A 193 9.41 -14.29 27.83
CA SER A 193 9.84 -15.64 27.47
C SER A 193 9.58 -16.60 28.62
N SER A 194 9.28 -17.88 28.36
CA SER A 194 9.23 -18.90 29.43
C SER A 194 10.60 -19.17 30.05
N ASP A 195 11.69 -18.91 29.30
CA ASP A 195 13.05 -19.00 29.79
C ASP A 195 13.44 -17.83 30.71
N GLN A 196 13.81 -18.16 31.96
CA GLN A 196 14.09 -17.20 33.02
C GLN A 196 15.26 -16.27 32.66
N TRP A 197 16.32 -16.80 32.05
CA TRP A 197 17.51 -16.03 31.69
C TRP A 197 17.24 -15.05 30.57
N THR A 198 16.50 -15.47 29.54
CA THR A 198 16.05 -14.61 28.45
C THR A 198 15.26 -13.42 28.99
N ARG A 199 14.34 -13.64 29.94
CA ARG A 199 13.60 -12.55 30.60
C ARG A 199 14.55 -11.60 31.32
N HIS A 200 15.39 -12.11 32.21
CA HIS A 200 16.32 -11.31 33.02
C HIS A 200 17.28 -10.48 32.16
N VAL A 201 17.89 -11.10 31.15
CA VAL A 201 18.79 -10.41 30.23
C VAL A 201 18.03 -9.33 29.47
N THR A 202 16.83 -9.62 28.97
CA THR A 202 16.04 -8.64 28.21
C THR A 202 15.68 -7.42 29.06
N VAL A 203 15.18 -7.63 30.27
CA VAL A 203 14.78 -6.54 31.19
C VAL A 203 16.01 -5.71 31.58
N ARG A 204 17.13 -6.36 31.91
CA ARG A 204 18.37 -5.68 32.30
C ARG A 204 18.98 -4.86 31.17
N MET A 205 18.91 -5.36 29.93
CA MET A 205 19.44 -4.69 28.74
C MET A 205 18.52 -3.57 28.21
N ASN A 206 17.30 -3.41 28.74
CA ASN A 206 16.34 -2.40 28.28
C ASN A 206 15.76 -1.65 29.49
N PRO A 207 16.53 -0.75 30.12
CA PRO A 207 16.06 0.00 31.27
C PRO A 207 14.85 0.89 30.92
N PRO A 208 13.99 1.25 31.90
CA PRO A 208 12.72 1.94 31.64
C PRO A 208 12.81 3.22 30.79
N PRO A 209 13.84 4.09 30.91
CA PRO A 209 13.97 5.26 30.03
C PRO A 209 14.20 4.87 28.56
N GLU A 210 15.04 3.87 28.30
CA GLU A 210 15.34 3.39 26.94
C GLU A 210 14.15 2.67 26.34
N TRP A 211 13.47 1.85 27.14
CA TRP A 211 12.24 1.17 26.71
C TRP A 211 11.15 2.16 26.30
N ARG A 212 10.92 3.22 27.09
CA ARG A 212 9.95 4.28 26.76
C ARG A 212 10.30 4.97 25.44
N ARG A 213 11.57 5.29 25.20
CA ARG A 213 12.02 5.86 23.91
C ARG A 213 11.78 4.89 22.74
N ARG A 214 12.12 3.61 22.89
CA ARG A 214 11.87 2.60 21.84
C ARG A 214 10.37 2.43 21.56
N TRP A 215 9.53 2.48 22.60
CA TRP A 215 8.09 2.44 22.50
C TRP A 215 7.52 3.65 21.74
N GLU A 216 8.01 4.85 22.06
CA GLU A 216 7.67 6.10 21.35
C GLU A 216 8.03 6.02 19.86
N MET A 217 9.25 5.56 19.54
CA MET A 217 9.70 5.39 18.16
C MET A 217 8.84 4.38 17.39
N ALA A 218 8.27 3.38 18.07
CA ALA A 218 7.34 2.42 17.50
C ALA A 218 5.93 3.01 17.27
N GLY A 219 5.68 4.26 17.68
CA GLY A 219 4.39 4.94 17.62
C GLY A 219 3.49 4.63 18.82
N GLY A 220 4.06 4.28 19.98
CA GLY A 220 3.31 4.20 21.24
C GLY A 220 3.39 5.51 22.02
N ASP A 221 2.43 5.75 22.92
CA ASP A 221 2.54 6.85 23.89
C ASP A 221 3.61 6.52 24.95
N PRO A 222 4.62 7.39 25.17
CA PRO A 222 5.63 7.18 26.21
C PRO A 222 5.07 6.95 27.62
N GLY A 223 3.92 7.57 27.95
CA GLY A 223 3.23 7.43 29.24
C GLY A 223 2.49 6.10 29.40
N GLU A 224 2.14 5.45 28.28
CA GLU A 224 1.45 4.16 28.24
C GLU A 224 2.41 3.00 27.90
N ALA A 225 3.72 3.22 27.96
CA ALA A 225 4.70 2.18 27.69
C ALA A 225 4.52 1.01 28.68
N PRO A 226 4.32 -0.23 28.21
CA PRO A 226 4.07 -1.34 29.11
C PRO A 226 5.31 -1.69 29.93
N SER A 227 5.14 -2.23 31.12
CA SER A 227 6.27 -2.76 31.90
C SER A 227 6.90 -3.98 31.22
N LEU A 228 8.23 -4.05 31.30
CA LEU A 228 9.02 -5.23 30.92
C LEU A 228 9.18 -6.14 32.13
N GLY A 229 9.12 -7.46 31.91
CA GLY A 229 9.17 -8.49 32.96
C GLY A 229 7.82 -9.13 33.26
N GLU A 230 7.78 -10.00 34.26
CA GLU A 230 6.56 -10.67 34.72
C GLU A 230 5.62 -9.67 35.40
N VAL A 231 4.39 -9.60 34.90
CA VAL A 231 3.27 -8.94 35.56
C VAL A 231 2.25 -10.04 35.89
N PRO A 232 1.93 -10.30 37.17
CA PRO A 232 0.95 -11.31 37.53
C PRO A 232 -0.39 -11.09 36.80
N GLY A 233 -0.90 -12.11 36.12
CA GLY A 233 -2.22 -12.09 35.48
C GLY A 233 -2.30 -11.55 34.04
N GLN A 234 -1.20 -11.17 33.38
CA GLN A 234 -1.22 -10.82 31.95
C GLN A 234 -1.01 -12.05 31.03
N PRO A 235 -1.75 -12.19 29.91
CA PRO A 235 -1.57 -13.29 28.99
C PRO A 235 -0.18 -13.29 28.35
N GLU A 236 0.37 -14.49 28.13
CA GLU A 236 1.67 -14.67 27.49
C GLU A 236 1.68 -14.14 26.04
N GLY A 237 2.71 -13.35 25.70
CA GLY A 237 3.14 -13.20 24.31
C GLY A 237 2.33 -12.28 23.37
N VAL A 238 1.25 -11.64 23.84
CA VAL A 238 0.52 -10.64 23.05
C VAL A 238 1.02 -9.24 23.42
N PRO A 239 1.73 -8.54 22.52
CA PRO A 239 2.05 -7.13 22.73
C PRO A 239 0.76 -6.33 22.90
N PRO A 240 0.73 -5.32 23.79
CA PRO A 240 -0.36 -4.36 23.78
C PRO A 240 -0.51 -3.80 22.36
N ALA A 241 -1.76 -3.55 21.97
CA ALA A 241 -2.02 -3.00 20.65
C ALA A 241 -1.28 -1.67 20.54
N TRP A 242 -0.34 -1.57 19.59
CA TRP A 242 0.12 -0.26 19.13
C TRP A 242 -1.14 0.48 18.66
N SER A 243 -1.52 1.52 19.40
CA SER A 243 -2.71 2.32 19.14
C SER A 243 -2.65 2.96 17.74
N LEU A 244 -1.44 3.25 17.27
CA LEU A 244 -1.20 3.99 16.04
C LEU A 244 -0.87 3.09 14.84
N ASP A 245 -1.73 3.19 13.84
CA ASP A 245 -1.55 2.59 12.54
C ASP A 245 -0.88 3.60 11.59
N TRP A 246 0.45 3.60 11.53
CA TRP A 246 1.21 4.55 10.71
C TRP A 246 0.80 4.57 9.22
N ARG A 247 0.28 3.47 8.65
CA ARG A 247 -0.21 3.48 7.27
C ARG A 247 -1.54 4.22 7.13
N ARG A 248 -2.35 4.23 8.19
CA ARG A 248 -3.57 5.04 8.27
C ARG A 248 -3.21 6.52 8.44
N GLU A 249 -2.20 6.84 9.24
CA GLU A 249 -1.69 8.22 9.34
C GLU A 249 -1.22 8.77 7.99
N GLU A 250 -0.48 7.99 7.20
CA GLU A 250 -0.06 8.36 5.84
C GLU A 250 -1.26 8.65 4.93
N CYS A 251 -2.34 7.88 5.11
CA CYS A 251 -3.58 8.06 4.36
C CYS A 251 -4.31 9.34 4.80
N LEU A 252 -4.43 9.58 6.10
CA LEU A 252 -5.02 10.80 6.66
C LEU A 252 -4.23 12.05 6.27
N ALA A 253 -2.90 11.98 6.35
CA ALA A 253 -2.01 13.07 5.92
C ALA A 253 -2.16 13.36 4.42
N TRP A 254 -2.37 12.32 3.59
CA TRP A 254 -2.65 12.50 2.17
C TRP A 254 -4.03 13.13 1.94
N MET A 255 -5.07 12.69 2.65
CA MET A 255 -6.42 13.27 2.59
C MET A 255 -6.43 14.76 2.98
N ALA A 256 -5.60 15.15 3.94
CA ALA A 256 -5.49 16.54 4.38
C ALA A 256 -4.83 17.48 3.35
N LEU A 257 -4.22 16.95 2.28
CA LEU A 257 -3.59 17.80 1.26
C LEU A 257 -4.66 18.54 0.43
N PRO A 258 -4.63 19.89 0.34
CA PRO A 258 -5.70 20.66 -0.31
C PRO A 258 -5.96 20.33 -1.79
N VAL A 259 -4.96 19.75 -2.48
CA VAL A 259 -5.07 19.45 -3.91
C VAL A 259 -4.88 17.96 -4.20
N GLN A 260 -3.80 17.35 -3.69
CA GLN A 260 -3.54 15.91 -3.90
C GLN A 260 -4.45 15.01 -3.05
N GLY A 261 -5.06 15.55 -1.99
CA GLY A 261 -5.97 14.84 -1.09
C GLY A 261 -7.43 14.85 -1.53
N VAL A 262 -7.79 15.67 -2.54
CA VAL A 262 -9.18 15.85 -2.97
C VAL A 262 -9.80 14.53 -3.43
N GLY A 263 -10.82 14.11 -2.70
CA GLY A 263 -11.55 12.88 -2.93
C GLY A 263 -10.72 11.60 -2.75
N VAL A 264 -9.62 11.63 -1.98
CA VAL A 264 -8.85 10.43 -1.63
C VAL A 264 -9.62 9.56 -0.65
N ASP A 265 -10.33 10.20 0.29
CA ASP A 265 -11.22 9.60 1.29
C ASP A 265 -12.20 8.59 0.68
N GLN A 266 -12.70 8.90 -0.51
CA GLN A 266 -13.60 8.06 -1.29
C GLN A 266 -13.05 6.67 -1.56
N PHE A 267 -11.74 6.48 -1.50
CA PHE A 267 -11.09 5.23 -1.82
C PHE A 267 -10.42 4.58 -0.60
N CYS A 268 -10.53 5.19 0.57
CA CYS A 268 -10.07 4.59 1.82
C CYS A 268 -10.87 3.32 2.12
N GLY A 269 -10.20 2.23 2.46
CA GLY A 269 -10.83 0.92 2.69
C GLY A 269 -11.52 0.26 1.48
N ASP A 270 -11.56 0.90 0.30
CA ASP A 270 -12.24 0.39 -0.88
C ASP A 270 -11.37 -0.60 -1.67
N LYS A 271 -11.41 -1.87 -1.27
CA LYS A 271 -10.69 -2.96 -1.95
C LYS A 271 -11.13 -3.16 -3.41
N LEU A 272 -12.36 -2.77 -3.77
CA LEU A 272 -12.92 -3.03 -5.10
C LEU A 272 -12.35 -2.03 -6.11
N SER A 273 -12.53 -0.74 -5.83
CA SER A 273 -12.06 0.35 -6.69
C SER A 273 -10.52 0.42 -6.75
N ASN A 274 -9.85 -0.09 -5.71
CA ASN A 274 -8.38 -0.12 -5.64
C ASN A 274 -7.74 -1.45 -6.09
N SER A 275 -8.54 -2.40 -6.58
CA SER A 275 -8.07 -3.77 -6.89
C SER A 275 -6.91 -3.85 -7.90
N TRP A 276 -6.71 -2.80 -8.70
CA TRP A 276 -5.66 -2.71 -9.71
C TRP A 276 -4.29 -2.30 -9.16
N LEU A 277 -4.20 -1.77 -7.94
CA LEU A 277 -2.94 -1.25 -7.37
C LEU A 277 -1.93 -2.36 -7.04
N GLY A 278 -2.39 -3.45 -6.44
CA GLY A 278 -1.49 -4.51 -5.94
C GLY A 278 -0.92 -5.40 -7.04
N ASN A 279 -1.67 -5.63 -8.13
CA ASN A 279 -1.23 -6.41 -9.28
C ASN A 279 -1.88 -5.88 -10.56
N PRO A 280 -1.31 -4.82 -11.18
CA PRO A 280 -1.93 -4.17 -12.32
C PRO A 280 -2.07 -5.08 -13.53
N ALA A 281 -1.08 -5.96 -13.78
CA ALA A 281 -1.14 -6.91 -14.89
C ALA A 281 -2.34 -7.87 -14.76
N ARG A 282 -2.55 -8.45 -13.57
CA ARG A 282 -3.72 -9.31 -13.29
C ARG A 282 -5.05 -8.56 -13.39
N ALA A 283 -5.05 -7.28 -13.03
CA ALA A 283 -6.20 -6.39 -13.22
C ALA A 283 -6.37 -5.90 -14.68
N GLY A 284 -5.53 -6.35 -15.62
CA GLY A 284 -5.60 -5.99 -17.03
C GLY A 284 -5.16 -4.56 -17.35
N PHE A 285 -4.29 -3.97 -16.54
CA PHE A 285 -3.67 -2.67 -16.81
C PHE A 285 -2.34 -2.86 -17.55
N ARG A 286 -2.16 -2.08 -18.62
CA ARG A 286 -0.84 -1.86 -19.22
C ARG A 286 -0.08 -0.85 -18.36
N GLU A 287 1.25 -0.89 -18.38
CA GLU A 287 2.09 0.00 -17.54
C GLU A 287 1.76 1.49 -17.72
N ARG A 288 1.56 1.93 -18.96
CA ARG A 288 1.13 3.31 -19.25
C ARG A 288 -0.20 3.69 -18.57
N HIS A 289 -1.15 2.76 -18.51
CA HIS A 289 -2.45 2.99 -17.86
C HIS A 289 -2.30 2.94 -16.34
N TYR A 290 -1.42 2.08 -15.82
CA TYR A 290 -1.11 2.01 -14.41
C TYR A 290 -0.53 3.34 -13.92
N ILE A 291 0.49 3.85 -14.59
CA ILE A 291 1.17 5.11 -14.25
C ILE A 291 0.23 6.30 -14.39
N ALA A 292 -0.48 6.42 -15.51
CA ALA A 292 -1.44 7.49 -15.71
C ALA A 292 -2.61 7.43 -14.71
N GLY A 293 -3.05 6.22 -14.35
CA GLY A 293 -4.05 5.97 -13.32
C GLY A 293 -3.58 6.42 -11.94
N LEU A 294 -2.33 6.13 -11.56
CA LEU A 294 -1.75 6.63 -10.31
C LEU A 294 -1.75 8.16 -10.29
N ALA A 295 -1.25 8.79 -11.36
CA ALA A 295 -1.21 10.25 -11.47
C ALA A 295 -2.61 10.89 -11.40
N LEU A 296 -3.63 10.28 -12.03
CA LEU A 296 -5.01 10.74 -11.93
C LEU A 296 -5.54 10.60 -10.49
N ARG A 297 -5.26 9.49 -9.81
CA ARG A 297 -5.76 9.21 -8.45
C ARG A 297 -5.11 10.09 -7.39
N SER A 298 -3.85 10.48 -7.58
CA SER A 298 -3.13 11.42 -6.70
C SER A 298 -3.28 12.89 -7.08
N GLY A 299 -4.06 13.21 -8.12
CA GLY A 299 -4.18 14.59 -8.59
C GLY A 299 -2.82 15.16 -9.04
N THR A 300 -1.97 14.33 -9.64
CA THR A 300 -0.66 14.70 -10.19
C THR A 300 -0.55 14.45 -11.70
N TYR A 301 -1.68 14.26 -12.37
CA TYR A 301 -1.73 14.22 -13.82
C TYR A 301 -1.29 15.60 -14.38
N PRO A 302 -0.51 15.67 -15.47
CA PRO A 302 0.15 16.89 -15.94
C PRO A 302 -0.81 17.88 -16.63
N THR A 303 -1.86 18.32 -15.94
CA THR A 303 -2.72 19.41 -16.37
C THR A 303 -2.07 20.76 -16.07
N ARG A 304 -2.50 21.85 -16.73
CA ARG A 304 -1.98 23.20 -16.42
C ARG A 304 -2.24 23.60 -14.96
N GLU A 305 -3.35 23.17 -14.35
CA GLU A 305 -3.56 23.35 -12.91
C GLU A 305 -2.43 22.72 -12.08
N PHE A 306 -2.05 21.48 -12.39
CA PHE A 306 -0.99 20.78 -11.68
C PHE A 306 0.37 21.45 -11.91
N LEU A 307 0.67 21.81 -13.16
CA LEU A 307 1.95 22.41 -13.56
C LEU A 307 2.13 23.85 -13.05
N ALA A 308 1.04 24.58 -12.82
CA ALA A 308 1.06 25.92 -12.23
C ALA A 308 1.21 25.92 -10.69
N ARG A 309 1.34 24.75 -10.05
CA ARG A 309 1.51 24.66 -8.60
C ARG A 309 2.81 25.32 -8.15
N GLY A 310 2.73 26.08 -7.06
CA GLY A 310 3.86 26.86 -6.52
C GLY A 310 4.20 28.10 -7.38
N ARG A 311 3.33 28.49 -8.32
CA ARG A 311 3.48 29.66 -9.20
C ARG A 311 2.18 30.48 -9.22
N ASN A 312 2.20 31.63 -9.89
CA ASN A 312 0.98 32.35 -10.25
C ASN A 312 0.11 31.47 -11.17
N LYS A 313 -1.20 31.41 -10.90
CA LYS A 313 -2.14 30.56 -11.67
C LYS A 313 -2.50 31.16 -13.04
N GLU A 314 -1.78 32.17 -13.50
CA GLU A 314 -2.06 32.95 -14.72
C GLU A 314 -1.94 32.11 -16.01
N GLY A 315 -1.28 30.94 -15.96
CA GLY A 315 -1.23 29.97 -17.07
C GLY A 315 -2.12 28.74 -16.89
N ALA A 316 -3.00 28.71 -15.88
CA ALA A 316 -3.73 27.49 -15.50
C ALA A 316 -5.04 27.27 -16.28
N ALA A 317 -5.46 28.22 -17.13
CA ALA A 317 -6.65 28.13 -17.96
C ALA A 317 -6.59 26.96 -18.94
N CYS A 318 -7.76 26.40 -19.25
CA CYS A 318 -7.90 25.28 -20.18
C CYS A 318 -7.34 25.64 -21.55
N ARG A 319 -6.45 24.79 -22.08
CA ARG A 319 -5.82 25.03 -23.40
C ARG A 319 -6.75 24.79 -24.59
N ARG A 320 -7.94 24.23 -24.37
CA ARG A 320 -8.88 23.80 -25.43
C ARG A 320 -10.26 24.46 -25.35
N CYS A 321 -10.58 25.21 -24.29
CA CYS A 321 -11.86 25.90 -24.14
C CYS A 321 -11.75 27.06 -23.13
N CYS A 322 -12.84 27.83 -22.97
CA CYS A 322 -12.89 29.02 -22.12
C CYS A 322 -12.92 28.75 -20.60
N ALA A 323 -12.60 27.53 -20.16
CA ALA A 323 -12.66 27.20 -18.73
C ALA A 323 -11.45 27.81 -18.00
N ARG A 324 -11.73 28.47 -16.87
CA ARG A 324 -10.72 29.15 -16.03
C ARG A 324 -9.60 28.23 -15.56
N LEU A 325 -9.85 26.92 -15.44
CA LEU A 325 -8.88 25.97 -14.89
C LEU A 325 -8.86 24.65 -15.65
N GLU A 326 -7.68 24.29 -16.17
CA GLU A 326 -7.38 22.97 -16.73
C GLU A 326 -7.15 21.96 -15.60
N SER A 327 -8.25 21.46 -15.03
CA SER A 327 -8.22 20.40 -14.01
C SER A 327 -8.63 19.05 -14.61
N CYS A 328 -8.28 17.95 -13.93
CA CYS A 328 -8.80 16.62 -14.32
C CYS A 328 -10.33 16.59 -14.23
N SER A 329 -10.92 17.26 -13.23
CA SER A 329 -12.38 17.36 -13.09
C SER A 329 -13.01 18.07 -14.29
N HIS A 330 -12.43 19.19 -14.74
CA HIS A 330 -12.87 19.90 -15.92
C HIS A 330 -12.76 19.03 -17.18
N ILE A 331 -11.58 18.46 -17.45
CA ILE A 331 -11.34 17.66 -18.67
C ILE A 331 -12.30 16.45 -18.71
N LEU A 332 -12.43 15.74 -17.59
CA LEU A 332 -13.21 14.51 -17.52
C LEU A 332 -14.73 14.75 -17.42
N GLY A 333 -15.16 15.92 -16.96
CA GLY A 333 -16.56 16.20 -16.64
C GLY A 333 -17.24 17.23 -17.53
N GLN A 334 -16.51 18.21 -18.05
CA GLN A 334 -17.10 19.46 -18.55
C GLN A 334 -16.50 19.96 -19.88
N CYS A 335 -15.24 19.63 -20.18
CA CYS A 335 -14.56 20.15 -21.37
C CYS A 335 -15.29 19.76 -22.68
N PRO A 336 -15.67 20.73 -23.53
CA PRO A 336 -16.37 20.46 -24.80
C PRO A 336 -15.45 19.83 -25.85
N TRP A 337 -14.15 20.15 -25.84
CA TRP A 337 -13.16 19.60 -26.78
C TRP A 337 -13.12 18.07 -26.78
N VAL A 338 -13.29 17.45 -25.61
CA VAL A 338 -13.31 15.99 -25.45
C VAL A 338 -14.72 15.44 -25.22
N GLN A 339 -15.76 16.18 -25.62
CA GLN A 339 -17.15 15.73 -25.49
C GLN A 339 -17.36 14.37 -26.15
N GLY A 340 -16.84 14.17 -27.37
CA GLY A 340 -16.94 12.87 -28.05
C GLY A 340 -16.31 11.72 -27.25
N SER A 341 -15.13 11.91 -26.67
CA SER A 341 -14.48 10.89 -25.82
C SER A 341 -15.25 10.64 -24.52
N ARG A 342 -15.83 11.69 -23.92
CA ARG A 342 -16.69 11.57 -22.74
C ARG A 342 -17.97 10.79 -23.03
N VAL A 343 -18.61 11.04 -24.18
CA VAL A 343 -19.79 10.30 -24.65
C VAL A 343 -19.44 8.84 -24.92
N ARG A 344 -18.32 8.55 -25.61
CA ARG A 344 -17.85 7.17 -25.80
C ARG A 344 -17.62 6.44 -24.48
N ARG A 345 -17.01 7.11 -23.48
CA ARG A 345 -16.83 6.55 -22.13
C ARG A 345 -18.17 6.22 -21.49
N HIS A 346 -19.10 7.16 -21.53
CA HIS A 346 -20.45 7.00 -20.99
C HIS A 346 -21.19 5.82 -21.65
N ASN A 347 -21.28 5.82 -22.97
CA ASN A 347 -22.00 4.80 -23.74
C ASN A 347 -21.41 3.42 -23.48
N LYS A 348 -20.10 3.31 -23.27
CA LYS A 348 -19.49 2.03 -22.93
C LYS A 348 -19.96 1.47 -21.59
N ILE A 349 -20.24 2.33 -20.61
CA ILE A 349 -20.80 1.89 -19.32
C ILE A 349 -22.27 1.51 -19.49
N CYS A 350 -23.05 2.25 -20.30
CA CYS A 350 -24.42 1.88 -20.66
C CYS A 350 -24.48 0.50 -21.33
N GLU A 351 -23.62 0.24 -22.32
CA GLU A 351 -23.50 -1.08 -22.98
C GLU A 351 -23.21 -2.21 -21.98
N LEU A 352 -22.31 -1.97 -21.01
CA LEU A 352 -21.99 -2.98 -19.99
C LEU A 352 -23.17 -3.24 -19.06
N LEU A 353 -23.91 -2.20 -18.67
CA LEU A 353 -25.07 -2.31 -17.80
C LEU A 353 -26.24 -3.01 -18.52
N ALA A 354 -26.51 -2.65 -19.77
CA ALA A 354 -27.50 -3.32 -20.63
C ALA A 354 -27.18 -4.81 -20.78
N ALA A 355 -25.96 -5.16 -21.15
CA ALA A 355 -25.53 -6.55 -21.29
C ALA A 355 -25.55 -7.34 -19.96
N GLU A 356 -25.54 -6.66 -18.81
CA GLU A 356 -25.69 -7.31 -17.50
C GLU A 356 -27.17 -7.48 -17.12
N ALA A 357 -28.03 -6.52 -17.48
CA ALA A 357 -29.48 -6.62 -17.35
C ALA A 357 -30.06 -7.73 -18.25
N GLU A 358 -29.66 -7.78 -19.52
CA GLU A 358 -30.05 -8.83 -20.48
C GLU A 358 -29.69 -10.22 -19.99
N ARG A 359 -28.49 -10.38 -19.42
CA ARG A 359 -28.05 -11.64 -18.81
C ARG A 359 -28.90 -12.05 -17.61
N ALA A 360 -29.51 -11.09 -16.92
CA ALA A 360 -30.44 -11.34 -15.82
C ALA A 360 -31.90 -11.53 -16.31
N GLY A 361 -32.11 -11.58 -17.63
CA GLY A 361 -33.40 -11.84 -18.27
C GLY A 361 -34.27 -10.60 -18.45
N TRP A 362 -33.68 -9.42 -18.57
CA TRP A 362 -34.40 -8.18 -18.90
C TRP A 362 -34.25 -7.86 -20.40
N THR A 363 -35.33 -7.44 -21.05
CA THR A 363 -35.22 -6.78 -22.36
C THR A 363 -34.75 -5.34 -22.12
N THR A 364 -33.77 -4.85 -22.87
CA THR A 364 -33.20 -3.51 -22.65
C THR A 364 -33.29 -2.67 -23.92
N GLU A 365 -33.92 -1.51 -23.84
CA GLU A 365 -33.89 -0.49 -24.89
C GLU A 365 -32.94 0.64 -24.48
N ARG A 366 -32.10 1.09 -25.42
CA ARG A 366 -31.10 2.14 -25.18
C ARG A 366 -31.53 3.45 -25.82
N GLU A 367 -31.19 4.58 -25.17
CA GLU A 367 -31.57 5.92 -25.61
C GLU A 367 -33.08 6.03 -25.89
N PHE A 368 -33.90 5.61 -24.93
CA PHE A 368 -35.35 5.58 -25.06
C PHE A 368 -35.89 7.00 -25.15
N ARG A 369 -36.45 7.41 -26.29
CA ARG A 369 -36.87 8.81 -26.54
C ARG A 369 -38.36 8.98 -26.26
N LEU A 370 -38.70 9.94 -25.41
CA LEU A 370 -40.09 10.32 -25.16
C LEU A 370 -40.24 11.82 -24.91
N ARG A 371 -41.43 12.34 -25.19
CA ARG A 371 -41.81 13.72 -24.83
C ARG A 371 -42.70 13.70 -23.61
N THR A 372 -42.40 14.54 -22.63
CA THR A 372 -43.27 14.75 -21.47
C THR A 372 -44.58 15.42 -21.91
N PRO A 373 -45.64 15.39 -21.08
CA PRO A 373 -46.87 16.12 -21.35
C PRO A 373 -46.66 17.62 -21.64
N GLU A 374 -45.64 18.22 -21.03
CA GLU A 374 -45.24 19.62 -21.23
C GLU A 374 -44.39 19.84 -22.50
N GLY A 375 -44.21 18.80 -23.32
CA GLY A 375 -43.48 18.86 -24.59
C GLY A 375 -41.96 18.71 -24.50
N ALA A 376 -41.40 18.54 -23.29
CA ALA A 376 -39.96 18.42 -23.10
C ALA A 376 -39.44 17.04 -23.54
N LEU A 377 -38.33 16.99 -24.29
CA LEU A 377 -37.70 15.72 -24.67
C LEU A 377 -36.92 15.13 -23.49
N ARG A 378 -37.19 13.88 -23.15
CA ARG A 378 -36.44 13.07 -22.18
C ARG A 378 -35.89 11.83 -22.86
N ILE A 379 -34.62 11.52 -22.56
CA ILE A 379 -33.90 10.39 -23.14
C ILE A 379 -33.15 9.66 -22.02
N PRO A 380 -33.83 8.83 -21.20
CA PRO A 380 -33.11 7.92 -20.30
C PRO A 380 -32.19 6.97 -21.09
N ASP A 381 -31.03 6.67 -20.51
CA ASP A 381 -30.03 5.86 -21.19
C ASP A 381 -30.51 4.44 -21.46
N LEU A 382 -31.20 3.82 -20.49
CA LEU A 382 -31.71 2.46 -20.56
C LEU A 382 -33.13 2.38 -19.97
N VAL A 383 -34.02 1.70 -20.68
CA VAL A 383 -35.28 1.20 -20.15
C VAL A 383 -35.21 -0.33 -20.20
N CYS A 384 -35.22 -0.96 -19.03
CA CYS A 384 -35.16 -2.42 -18.89
C CYS A 384 -36.56 -2.94 -18.53
N GLN A 385 -37.08 -3.95 -19.22
CA GLN A 385 -38.37 -4.56 -18.94
C GLN A 385 -38.24 -6.05 -18.62
N LYS A 386 -39.02 -6.52 -17.64
CA LYS A 386 -39.17 -7.95 -17.32
C LYS A 386 -40.55 -8.22 -16.73
N GLY A 387 -41.43 -8.86 -17.51
CA GLY A 387 -42.82 -9.07 -17.12
C GLY A 387 -43.54 -7.74 -16.93
N ASP A 388 -44.20 -7.55 -15.78
CA ASP A 388 -44.90 -6.30 -15.46
C ASP A 388 -44.02 -5.23 -14.78
N HIS A 389 -42.71 -5.48 -14.70
CA HIS A 389 -41.74 -4.56 -14.12
C HIS A 389 -40.93 -3.84 -15.20
N ALA A 390 -40.67 -2.55 -15.01
CA ALA A 390 -39.72 -1.77 -15.79
C ALA A 390 -38.76 -0.97 -14.91
N LEU A 391 -37.52 -0.81 -15.36
CA LEU A 391 -36.49 0.01 -14.73
C LEU A 391 -36.00 1.07 -15.70
N ILE A 392 -36.07 2.33 -15.29
CA ILE A 392 -35.42 3.44 -15.95
C ILE A 392 -34.04 3.61 -15.31
N LEU A 393 -32.98 3.29 -16.04
CA LEU A 393 -31.60 3.39 -15.57
C LEU A 393 -30.87 4.46 -16.38
N ASP A 394 -30.27 5.43 -15.69
CA ASP A 394 -29.47 6.48 -16.32
C ASP A 394 -28.07 6.52 -15.71
N VAL A 395 -27.07 6.37 -16.57
CA VAL A 395 -25.66 6.31 -16.23
C VAL A 395 -25.12 7.72 -16.12
N THR A 396 -24.35 7.98 -15.07
CA THR A 396 -23.65 9.26 -14.96
C THR A 396 -22.22 9.06 -14.49
N ILE A 397 -21.27 9.75 -15.14
CA ILE A 397 -19.86 9.65 -14.77
C ILE A 397 -19.40 10.98 -14.20
N ARG A 398 -19.08 11.00 -12.89
CA ARG A 398 -18.71 12.22 -12.17
C ARG A 398 -17.32 12.11 -11.56
N TYR A 399 -16.61 13.23 -11.50
CA TYR A 399 -15.35 13.31 -10.79
C TYR A 399 -15.62 13.35 -9.29
N GLU A 400 -15.00 12.47 -8.51
CA GLU A 400 -15.35 12.25 -7.11
C GLU A 400 -14.70 13.33 -6.23
N LEU A 401 -15.28 14.52 -6.14
CA LEU A 401 -14.71 15.66 -5.40
C LEU A 401 -14.97 15.56 -3.88
N ALA A 402 -16.14 15.07 -3.49
CA ALA A 402 -16.61 15.01 -2.11
C ALA A 402 -17.30 13.66 -1.82
N PRO A 403 -17.43 13.24 -0.54
CA PRO A 403 -18.06 11.96 -0.11
C PRO A 403 -19.40 11.62 -0.79
N ASP A 404 -20.24 12.62 -0.99
CA ASP A 404 -21.63 12.50 -1.45
C ASP A 404 -21.79 12.65 -2.97
N THR A 405 -20.75 13.06 -3.71
CA THR A 405 -20.85 13.44 -5.14
C THR A 405 -21.57 12.40 -6.00
N LEU A 406 -21.26 11.11 -5.83
CA LEU A 406 -21.88 10.05 -6.62
C LEU A 406 -23.30 9.73 -6.15
N GLN A 407 -23.57 9.82 -4.84
CA GLN A 407 -24.90 9.55 -4.31
C GLN A 407 -25.88 10.69 -4.68
N ALA A 408 -25.43 11.94 -4.63
CA ALA A 408 -26.17 13.10 -5.13
C ALA A 408 -26.49 12.95 -6.62
N ALA A 409 -25.51 12.58 -7.45
CA ALA A 409 -25.73 12.35 -8.88
C ALA A 409 -26.76 11.25 -9.17
N ALA A 410 -26.82 10.20 -8.34
CA ALA A 410 -27.87 9.18 -8.46
C ALA A 410 -29.27 9.76 -8.18
N ARG A 411 -29.39 10.58 -7.12
CA ARG A 411 -30.65 11.23 -6.71
C ARG A 411 -31.13 12.24 -7.75
N GLU A 412 -30.22 13.05 -8.31
CA GLU A 412 -30.51 13.98 -9.41
C GLU A 412 -31.20 13.26 -10.58
N LYS A 413 -30.70 12.08 -10.97
CA LYS A 413 -31.29 11.30 -12.06
C LYS A 413 -32.66 10.73 -11.72
N VAL A 414 -32.86 10.28 -10.48
CA VAL A 414 -34.19 9.86 -10.02
C VAL A 414 -35.16 11.03 -10.11
N LEU A 415 -34.84 12.20 -9.55
CA LEU A 415 -35.70 13.38 -9.60
C LEU A 415 -36.02 13.81 -11.04
N TYR A 416 -35.05 13.70 -11.94
CA TYR A 416 -35.21 14.12 -13.34
C TYR A 416 -36.14 13.21 -14.16
N TYR A 417 -36.10 11.89 -13.95
CA TYR A 417 -36.89 10.92 -14.72
C TYR A 417 -38.11 10.35 -13.98
N ASN A 418 -38.25 10.57 -12.67
CA ASN A 418 -39.46 10.14 -11.95
C ASN A 418 -40.77 10.66 -12.57
N PRO A 419 -40.84 11.91 -13.08
CA PRO A 419 -42.05 12.43 -13.72
C PRO A 419 -42.52 11.65 -14.96
N ILE A 420 -41.64 10.89 -15.62
CA ILE A 420 -41.97 10.12 -16.83
C ILE A 420 -42.18 8.63 -16.57
N ALA A 421 -42.15 8.19 -15.31
CA ALA A 421 -42.20 6.77 -14.97
C ALA A 421 -43.52 6.10 -15.43
N SER A 422 -44.66 6.76 -15.22
CA SER A 422 -45.98 6.26 -15.67
C SER A 422 -46.04 6.11 -17.18
N GLN A 423 -45.62 7.13 -17.93
CA GLN A 423 -45.60 7.13 -19.38
C GLN A 423 -44.72 6.01 -19.95
N VAL A 424 -43.55 5.77 -19.35
CA VAL A 424 -42.70 4.63 -19.76
C VAL A 424 -43.42 3.30 -19.48
N GLY A 425 -44.08 3.16 -18.33
CA GLY A 425 -44.85 1.97 -17.98
C GLY A 425 -45.94 1.65 -18.99
N GLU A 426 -46.68 2.67 -19.44
CA GLU A 426 -47.70 2.54 -20.49
C GLU A 426 -47.08 2.08 -21.82
N LEU A 427 -45.97 2.70 -22.24
CA LEU A 427 -45.30 2.41 -23.51
C LEU A 427 -44.69 0.99 -23.56
N VAL A 428 -44.12 0.52 -22.45
CA VAL A 428 -43.51 -0.82 -22.40
C VAL A 428 -44.47 -1.89 -21.88
N GLY A 429 -45.68 -1.53 -21.42
CA GLY A 429 -46.63 -2.48 -20.86
C GLY A 429 -46.24 -3.01 -19.46
N ALA A 430 -45.66 -2.16 -18.61
CA ALA A 430 -45.25 -2.49 -17.25
C ALA A 430 -46.06 -1.70 -16.21
N ARG A 431 -46.59 -2.40 -15.19
CA ARG A 431 -47.34 -1.79 -14.07
C ARG A 431 -46.44 -1.22 -12.99
N HIS A 432 -45.24 -1.75 -12.85
CA HIS A 432 -44.31 -1.39 -11.78
C HIS A 432 -43.04 -0.79 -12.37
N VAL A 433 -43.00 0.54 -12.47
CA VAL A 433 -41.83 1.28 -12.98
C VAL A 433 -41.01 1.84 -11.84
N ARG A 434 -39.69 1.62 -11.87
CA ARG A 434 -38.75 2.21 -10.91
C ARG A 434 -37.63 2.97 -11.61
N VAL A 435 -37.37 4.18 -11.15
CA VAL A 435 -36.26 5.01 -11.64
C VAL A 435 -35.05 4.86 -10.73
N MET A 436 -33.87 4.61 -11.31
CA MET A 436 -32.62 4.52 -10.56
C MET A 436 -31.46 5.16 -11.34
N GLY A 437 -30.77 6.12 -10.72
CA GLY A 437 -29.50 6.60 -11.24
C GLY A 437 -28.37 5.57 -11.04
N PHE A 438 -27.46 5.49 -12.01
CA PHE A 438 -26.30 4.60 -12.00
C PHE A 438 -24.99 5.41 -12.09
N PRO A 439 -24.58 6.08 -10.99
CA PRO A 439 -23.36 6.86 -10.95
C PRO A 439 -22.11 5.98 -10.99
N VAL A 440 -21.07 6.42 -11.71
CA VAL A 440 -19.74 5.82 -11.68
C VAL A 440 -18.70 6.92 -11.54
N GLY A 441 -17.68 6.66 -10.74
CA GLY A 441 -16.59 7.59 -10.55
C GLY A 441 -15.67 7.70 -11.76
N ALA A 442 -15.32 8.93 -12.17
CA ALA A 442 -14.39 9.18 -13.26
C ALA A 442 -12.97 8.63 -12.97
N ARG A 443 -12.58 8.52 -11.70
CA ARG A 443 -11.31 7.89 -11.28
C ARG A 443 -11.46 6.40 -10.96
N GLY A 444 -12.61 5.81 -11.33
CA GLY A 444 -12.89 4.39 -11.16
C GLY A 444 -13.55 4.05 -9.81
N LYS A 445 -14.13 5.01 -9.09
CA LYS A 445 -14.90 4.70 -7.88
C LYS A 445 -16.19 3.94 -8.23
N TRP A 446 -16.41 2.82 -7.54
CA TRP A 446 -17.71 2.15 -7.50
C TRP A 446 -18.49 2.58 -6.26
N PRO A 447 -19.63 3.28 -6.41
CA PRO A 447 -20.48 3.63 -5.28
C PRO A 447 -21.38 2.46 -4.86
N SER A 448 -21.65 2.35 -3.56
CA SER A 448 -22.47 1.26 -3.01
C SER A 448 -23.92 1.29 -3.47
N CYS A 449 -24.47 2.46 -3.84
CA CYS A 449 -25.83 2.58 -4.37
C CYS A 449 -26.06 1.74 -5.63
N ASN A 450 -25.04 1.51 -6.46
CA ASN A 450 -25.15 0.66 -7.64
C ASN A 450 -25.39 -0.81 -7.29
N ASN A 451 -25.02 -1.25 -6.07
CA ASN A 451 -25.32 -2.62 -5.63
C ASN A 451 -26.83 -2.85 -5.50
N GLN A 452 -27.61 -1.80 -5.20
CA GLN A 452 -29.06 -1.87 -5.17
C GLN A 452 -29.61 -2.06 -6.60
N VAL A 453 -29.10 -1.33 -7.59
CA VAL A 453 -29.48 -1.49 -9.01
C VAL A 453 -29.26 -2.93 -9.46
N LEU A 454 -28.07 -3.47 -9.21
CA LEU A 454 -27.76 -4.87 -9.57
C LEU A 454 -28.65 -5.88 -8.81
N SER A 455 -29.06 -5.55 -7.59
CA SER A 455 -29.98 -6.41 -6.83
C SER A 455 -31.38 -6.42 -7.43
N VAL A 456 -31.89 -5.26 -7.83
CA VAL A 456 -33.21 -5.13 -8.46
C VAL A 456 -33.23 -5.81 -9.83
N LEU A 457 -32.12 -5.71 -10.58
CA LEU A 457 -31.95 -6.47 -11.82
C LEU A 457 -31.91 -8.00 -11.61
N GLY A 458 -31.76 -8.49 -10.38
CA GLY A 458 -31.65 -9.93 -10.10
C GLY A 458 -30.25 -10.50 -10.36
N VAL A 459 -29.21 -9.66 -10.41
CA VAL A 459 -27.83 -10.13 -10.59
C VAL A 459 -27.37 -10.88 -9.33
N ALA A 460 -26.86 -12.10 -9.49
CA ALA A 460 -26.37 -12.92 -8.39
C ALA A 460 -25.23 -12.25 -7.60
N ALA A 461 -25.21 -12.40 -6.27
CA ALA A 461 -24.24 -11.73 -5.38
C ALA A 461 -22.77 -11.94 -5.80
N ALA A 462 -22.39 -13.17 -6.14
CA ALA A 462 -21.03 -13.52 -6.58
C ALA A 462 -20.61 -12.82 -7.89
N ARG A 463 -21.60 -12.43 -8.72
CA ARG A 463 -21.37 -11.74 -9.99
C ARG A 463 -21.30 -10.22 -9.82
N ARG A 464 -22.05 -9.64 -8.88
CA ARG A 464 -22.05 -8.19 -8.60
C ARG A 464 -20.65 -7.64 -8.40
N SER A 465 -19.82 -8.29 -7.58
CA SER A 465 -18.44 -7.83 -7.35
C SER A 465 -17.56 -7.93 -8.59
N ARG A 466 -17.78 -8.92 -9.46
CA ARG A 466 -17.05 -9.05 -10.74
C ARG A 466 -17.44 -7.93 -11.70
N PHE A 467 -18.74 -7.67 -11.83
CA PHE A 467 -19.26 -6.59 -12.66
C PHE A 467 -18.79 -5.22 -12.17
N ALA A 468 -18.87 -4.96 -10.87
CA ALA A 468 -18.40 -3.72 -10.25
C ALA A 468 -16.90 -3.48 -10.52
N ARG A 469 -16.04 -4.50 -10.40
CA ARG A 469 -14.60 -4.38 -10.76
C ARG A 469 -14.41 -4.09 -12.24
N LEU A 470 -15.19 -4.72 -13.11
CA LEU A 470 -15.15 -4.48 -14.56
C LEU A 470 -15.51 -3.03 -14.89
N VAL A 471 -16.64 -2.54 -14.35
CA VAL A 471 -17.12 -1.16 -14.56
C VAL A 471 -16.13 -0.14 -14.00
N SER A 472 -15.68 -0.31 -12.75
CA SER A 472 -14.65 0.54 -12.10
C SER A 472 -13.39 0.64 -12.97
N ARG A 473 -12.86 -0.51 -13.42
CA ARG A 473 -11.69 -0.56 -14.31
C ARG A 473 -11.95 0.15 -15.64
N ARG A 474 -13.08 -0.14 -16.29
CA ARG A 474 -13.40 0.43 -17.61
C ARG A 474 -13.58 1.94 -17.51
N ALA A 475 -14.30 2.42 -16.51
CA ALA A 475 -14.46 3.85 -16.26
C ALA A 475 -13.10 4.55 -16.11
N LEU A 476 -12.19 4.00 -15.31
CA LEU A 476 -10.84 4.54 -15.17
C LEU A 476 -10.07 4.53 -16.50
N LEU A 477 -10.04 3.40 -17.22
CA LEU A 477 -9.31 3.30 -18.50
C LEU A 477 -9.81 4.29 -19.54
N TYR A 478 -11.12 4.42 -19.70
CA TYR A 478 -11.70 5.38 -20.64
C TYR A 478 -11.53 6.83 -20.18
N SER A 479 -11.47 7.12 -18.88
CA SER A 479 -11.03 8.43 -18.39
C SER A 479 -9.59 8.74 -18.79
N LEU A 480 -8.70 7.75 -18.78
CA LEU A 480 -7.33 7.92 -19.27
C LEU A 480 -7.30 8.15 -20.79
N ASP A 481 -8.18 7.51 -21.55
CA ASP A 481 -8.34 7.79 -22.99
C ASP A 481 -8.83 9.23 -23.22
N VAL A 482 -9.81 9.72 -22.45
CA VAL A 482 -10.28 11.13 -22.51
C VAL A 482 -9.12 12.10 -22.24
N LEU A 483 -8.31 11.86 -21.20
CA LEU A 483 -7.15 12.69 -20.88
C LEU A 483 -6.08 12.65 -21.96
N ARG A 484 -5.86 11.49 -22.58
CA ARG A 484 -4.93 11.35 -23.71
C ARG A 484 -5.43 12.12 -24.93
N ASP A 485 -6.71 11.98 -25.27
CA ASP A 485 -7.31 12.66 -26.42
C ASP A 485 -7.29 14.19 -26.23
N PHE A 486 -7.45 14.67 -24.99
CA PHE A 486 -7.29 16.09 -24.66
C PHE A 486 -5.87 16.62 -24.93
N LEU A 487 -4.85 15.82 -24.63
CA LEU A 487 -3.44 16.18 -24.78
C LEU A 487 -2.88 15.94 -26.18
N ARG A 488 -3.59 15.22 -27.06
CA ARG A 488 -3.19 15.07 -28.46
C ARG A 488 -3.35 16.41 -29.17
N ASP A 489 -2.37 16.75 -30.01
CA ASP A 489 -2.51 17.86 -30.93
C ASP A 489 -3.53 17.54 -32.03
N PRO A 490 -4.25 18.55 -32.56
CA PRO A 490 -5.08 18.34 -33.72
C PRO A 490 -4.17 17.85 -34.85
N VAL A 491 -4.47 16.67 -35.39
CA VAL A 491 -3.92 16.30 -36.68
C VAL A 491 -4.69 17.16 -37.68
N TRP A 492 -4.02 18.18 -38.22
CA TRP A 492 -4.55 19.05 -39.26
C TRP A 492 -4.56 18.32 -40.59
#